data_AF-A0A9Q0YJ10-F1
#
_entry.id   AF-A0A9Q0YJ10-F1
#
_cell.length_a   1.000
_cell.length_b   1.000
_cell.length_c   1.000
_cell.angle_alpha   90.00
_cell.angle_beta   90.00
_cell.angle_gamma   90.00
#
_symmetry.space_group_name_H-M   'P 1'
#
loop_
_entity.id
_entity.type
_entity.pdbx_description
1 polymer ?
#
loop_
_entity_poly.entity_id
_entity_poly.type
_entity_poly.pdbx_seq_one_letter_code
_entity_poly.pdbx_strand_id
1 'polypeptide(L)'
;MAAQASLPFDPLDRPISVDIHALGPRWKKWITRFENFSTAVDIVEPKHKRALLLHSIGKEAYDIFDTLPNTGKADEYDKAVKALSDYFTPQKNTEYEVYLFHQATQKDDESVDM
;
A
#
# COMPACT_ATOMS: atom_id res chain seq x y z
N MET A 1 -17.94 7.36 26.38
CA MET A 1 -18.29 7.57 24.96
C MET A 1 -17.07 8.18 24.28
N ALA A 2 -16.24 7.37 23.62
CA ALA A 2 -15.18 7.90 22.76
C ALA A 2 -15.79 8.04 21.36
N ALA A 3 -16.16 9.26 20.98
CA ALA A 3 -16.47 9.56 19.60
C ALA A 3 -15.18 9.31 18.80
N GLN A 4 -15.20 8.29 17.94
CA GLN A 4 -14.19 8.14 16.90
C GLN A 4 -14.26 9.41 16.05
N ALA A 5 -13.29 10.29 16.23
CA ALA A 5 -13.01 11.34 15.27
C ALA A 5 -12.62 10.64 13.97
N SER A 6 -13.61 10.43 13.11
CA SER A 6 -13.36 10.02 11.72
C SER A 6 -12.59 11.17 11.10
N LEU A 7 -11.28 10.97 10.97
CA LEU A 7 -10.45 11.85 10.14
C LEU A 7 -11.10 11.87 8.74
N PRO A 8 -11.09 13.00 8.02
CA PRO A 8 -11.66 13.10 6.67
C PRO A 8 -10.95 12.19 5.63
N PHE A 9 -10.02 11.36 6.09
CA PHE A 9 -9.09 10.58 5.31
C PHE A 9 -8.75 9.30 6.07
N ASP A 10 -9.74 8.45 6.35
CA ASP A 10 -9.46 7.14 6.94
C ASP A 10 -8.62 6.33 5.94
N PRO A 11 -7.38 5.97 6.29
CA PRO A 11 -6.38 5.64 5.29
C PRO A 11 -6.61 4.30 4.61
N LEU A 12 -7.49 3.50 5.18
CA LEU A 12 -8.02 2.29 4.63
C LEU A 12 -9.44 2.20 5.21
N ASP A 13 -10.49 2.35 4.37
CA ASP A 13 -11.94 2.29 4.75
C ASP A 13 -12.36 1.06 5.61
N ARG A 14 -11.44 0.15 5.91
CA ARG A 14 -11.54 -1.12 6.64
C ARG A 14 -10.16 -1.48 7.22
N PRO A 15 -10.09 -2.21 8.35
CA PRO A 15 -8.83 -2.66 8.94
C PRO A 15 -7.94 -3.39 7.92
N ILE A 16 -6.62 -3.26 8.06
CA ILE A 16 -5.63 -3.93 7.20
C ILE A 16 -5.88 -5.46 7.17
N SER A 17 -6.37 -6.00 8.29
CA SER A 17 -6.62 -7.43 8.51
C SER A 17 -7.80 -8.02 7.73
N VAL A 18 -8.65 -7.22 7.09
CA VAL A 18 -9.93 -7.70 6.53
C VAL A 18 -9.79 -8.21 5.10
N ASP A 19 -8.83 -7.71 4.32
CA ASP A 19 -8.61 -8.16 2.94
C ASP A 19 -7.19 -7.80 2.46
N ILE A 20 -6.28 -8.76 2.59
CA ILE A 20 -4.87 -8.62 2.20
C ILE A 20 -4.74 -8.43 0.68
N HIS A 21 -5.62 -9.04 -0.11
CA HIS A 21 -5.60 -8.94 -1.58
C HIS A 21 -6.03 -7.55 -2.08
N ALA A 22 -6.82 -6.83 -1.28
CA ALA A 22 -7.21 -5.46 -1.59
C ALA A 22 -6.18 -4.41 -1.16
N LEU A 23 -5.14 -4.75 -0.39
CA LEU A 23 -4.21 -3.77 0.18
C LEU A 23 -3.46 -2.98 -0.90
N GLY A 24 -2.97 -3.63 -1.96
CA GLY A 24 -2.26 -2.94 -3.06
C GLY A 24 -3.14 -1.93 -3.80
N PRO A 25 -4.31 -2.34 -4.34
CA PRO A 25 -5.24 -1.41 -4.99
C PRO A 25 -5.73 -0.29 -4.06
N ARG A 26 -5.98 -0.59 -2.78
CA ARG A 26 -6.40 0.40 -1.78
C ARG A 26 -5.29 1.40 -1.48
N TRP A 27 -4.06 0.93 -1.25
CA TRP A 27 -2.88 1.77 -1.09
C TRP A 27 -2.69 2.69 -2.29
N LYS A 28 -2.75 2.14 -3.52
CA LYS A 28 -2.62 2.94 -4.75
C LYS A 28 -3.67 4.03 -4.84
N LYS A 29 -4.94 3.73 -4.54
CA LYS A 29 -6.01 4.73 -4.53
C LYS A 29 -5.81 5.77 -3.44
N TRP A 30 -5.38 5.35 -2.26
CA TRP A 30 -5.15 6.21 -1.12
C TRP A 30 -3.99 7.18 -1.36
N ILE A 31 -2.84 6.69 -1.81
CA ILE A 31 -1.66 7.54 -2.04
C ILE A 31 -1.93 8.57 -3.14
N THR A 32 -2.68 8.22 -4.20
CA THR A 32 -3.10 9.21 -5.21
C THR A 32 -3.98 10.32 -4.62
N ARG A 33 -4.91 9.98 -3.71
CA ARG A 33 -5.73 11.00 -3.02
C ARG A 33 -4.86 11.87 -2.10
N PHE A 34 -3.87 11.28 -1.44
CA PHE A 34 -2.94 12.00 -0.56
C PHE A 34 -2.08 12.99 -1.36
N GLU A 35 -1.56 12.59 -2.52
CA GLU A 35 -0.79 13.46 -3.41
C GLU A 35 -1.62 14.66 -3.89
N ASN A 36 -2.88 14.42 -4.27
CA ASN A 36 -3.81 15.49 -4.63
C ASN A 36 -4.08 16.44 -3.45
N PHE A 37 -4.28 15.90 -2.25
CA PHE A 37 -4.44 16.70 -1.04
C PHE A 37 -3.21 17.56 -0.75
N SER A 38 -2.01 16.96 -0.76
CA SER A 38 -0.75 17.67 -0.56
C SER A 38 -0.55 18.81 -1.55
N THR A 39 -0.99 18.62 -2.80
CA THR A 39 -0.96 19.66 -3.84
C THR A 39 -1.97 20.77 -3.55
N ALA A 40 -3.18 20.41 -3.13
CA ALA A 40 -4.24 21.38 -2.80
C ALA A 40 -3.88 22.30 -1.62
N VAL A 41 -3.08 21.80 -0.67
CA VAL A 41 -2.59 22.59 0.48
C VAL A 41 -1.20 23.20 0.26
N ASP A 42 -0.67 23.14 -0.96
CA ASP A 42 0.61 23.74 -1.38
C ASP A 42 1.81 23.33 -0.50
N ILE A 43 1.88 22.06 -0.12
CA ILE A 43 3.04 21.53 0.62
C ILE A 43 4.13 21.14 -0.37
N VAL A 44 5.13 22.02 -0.48
CA VAL A 44 6.29 21.85 -1.38
C VAL A 44 7.47 21.20 -0.65
N GLU A 45 7.68 21.51 0.63
CA GLU A 45 8.84 21.01 1.37
C GLU A 45 8.71 19.50 1.65
N PRO A 46 9.69 18.67 1.24
CA PRO A 46 9.58 17.21 1.35
C PRO A 46 9.52 16.75 2.81
N LYS A 47 10.16 17.47 3.73
CA LYS A 47 10.09 17.21 5.16
C LYS A 47 8.67 17.36 5.72
N HIS A 48 7.98 18.44 5.33
CA HIS A 48 6.59 18.67 5.73
C HIS A 48 5.66 17.66 5.06
N LYS A 49 5.88 17.35 3.78
CA LYS A 49 5.10 16.35 3.05
C LYS A 49 5.22 14.96 3.67
N ARG A 50 6.43 14.55 4.07
CA ARG A 50 6.67 13.29 4.80
C ARG A 50 5.99 13.28 6.16
N ALA A 51 6.11 14.35 6.95
CA ALA A 51 5.45 14.43 8.25
C ALA A 51 3.93 14.31 8.10
N LEU A 52 3.35 15.00 7.11
CA LEU A 52 1.92 14.94 6.81
C LEU A 52 1.50 13.53 6.35
N LEU A 53 2.30 12.87 5.51
CA LEU A 53 2.06 11.49 5.07
C LEU A 53 1.93 10.58 6.29
N LEU A 54 2.95 10.58 7.16
CA LEU A 54 3.00 9.70 8.33
C LEU A 54 1.87 10.01 9.34
N HIS A 55 1.47 11.27 9.46
CA HIS A 55 0.30 11.62 10.27
C HIS A 55 -1.03 11.12 9.65
N SER A 56 -1.11 11.08 8.32
CA SER A 56 -2.33 10.77 7.57
C SER A 56 -2.54 9.28 7.29
N ILE A 57 -1.49 8.46 7.26
CA ILE A 57 -1.59 7.00 7.02
C ILE A 57 -2.25 6.22 8.16
N GLY A 58 -2.49 6.86 9.31
CA GLY A 58 -3.15 6.24 10.45
C GLY A 58 -2.25 5.29 11.25
N LYS A 59 -2.73 4.90 12.43
CA LYS A 59 -1.91 4.21 13.44
C LYS A 59 -1.33 2.88 12.95
N GLU A 60 -2.15 1.99 12.38
CA GLU A 60 -1.70 0.64 11.98
C GLU A 60 -0.62 0.70 10.89
N ALA A 61 -0.79 1.56 9.89
CA ALA A 61 0.20 1.73 8.82
C ALA A 61 1.45 2.46 9.32
N TYR A 62 1.32 3.34 10.32
CA TYR A 62 2.47 3.96 10.99
C TYR A 62 3.27 2.92 11.78
N ASP A 63 2.61 2.06 12.55
CA ASP A 63 3.26 0.98 13.29
C ASP A 63 4.02 0.04 12.33
N ILE A 64 3.45 -0.24 11.15
CA ILE A 64 4.15 -0.96 10.07
C ILE A 64 5.37 -0.17 9.59
N PHE A 65 5.21 1.13 9.30
CA PHE A 65 6.29 1.99 8.83
C PHE A 65 7.52 1.97 9.75
N ASP A 66 7.31 2.00 11.06
CA ASP A 66 8.38 1.96 12.07
C ASP A 66 9.17 0.63 12.03
N THR A 67 8.60 -0.44 11.49
CA THR A 67 9.28 -1.73 11.32
C THR A 67 10.00 -1.88 9.98
N LEU A 68 9.76 -0.99 9.01
CA LEU A 68 10.31 -1.13 7.67
C LEU A 68 11.79 -0.73 7.62
N PRO A 69 12.64 -1.48 6.91
CA PRO A 69 13.99 -1.04 6.62
C PRO A 69 13.99 0.07 5.56
N ASN A 70 15.05 0.89 5.54
CA ASN A 70 15.31 1.85 4.47
C ASN A 70 14.23 2.94 4.25
N THR A 71 13.58 3.41 5.32
CA THR A 71 12.54 4.46 5.26
C THR A 71 13.05 5.88 4.94
N GLY A 72 14.36 6.05 4.77
CA GLY A 72 15.00 7.33 4.48
C GLY A 72 15.02 8.32 5.67
N LYS A 73 15.67 9.46 5.48
CA LYS A 73 15.74 10.59 6.42
C LYS A 73 14.54 11.52 6.28
N ALA A 74 14.31 12.38 7.26
CA ALA A 74 13.09 13.20 7.37
C ALA A 74 12.76 14.03 6.13
N ASP A 75 13.77 14.41 5.34
CA ASP A 75 13.71 15.14 4.07
C ASP A 75 13.55 14.26 2.82
N GLU A 76 13.55 12.93 2.97
CA GLU A 76 13.47 11.96 1.88
C GLU A 76 12.05 11.37 1.76
N TYR A 77 11.09 12.20 1.33
CA TYR A 77 9.69 11.82 1.13
C TYR A 77 9.54 10.58 0.24
N ASP A 78 10.22 10.56 -0.91
CA ASP A 78 10.08 9.50 -1.91
C ASP A 78 10.50 8.12 -1.36
N LYS A 79 11.49 8.09 -0.45
CA LYS A 79 11.91 6.85 0.22
C LYS A 79 10.84 6.32 1.17
N ALA A 80 10.17 7.20 1.90
CA ALA A 80 9.08 6.81 2.78
C ALA A 80 7.88 6.25 1.98
N VAL A 81 7.50 6.93 0.89
CA VAL A 81 6.45 6.44 -0.03
C VAL A 81 6.84 5.12 -0.67
N LYS A 82 8.10 4.98 -1.09
CA LYS A 82 8.60 3.73 -1.67
C LYS A 82 8.55 2.59 -0.66
N ALA A 83 9.01 2.80 0.58
CA ALA A 83 8.97 1.75 1.61
C ALA A 83 7.53 1.28 1.89
N LEU A 84 6.59 2.21 2.05
CA LEU A 84 5.17 1.88 2.24
C LEU A 84 4.59 1.19 1.01
N SER A 85 4.92 1.68 -0.19
CA SER A 85 4.47 1.06 -1.44
C SER A 85 5.04 -0.34 -1.62
N ASP A 86 6.30 -0.56 -1.29
CA ASP A 86 6.96 -1.88 -1.32
C ASP A 86 6.42 -2.83 -0.23
N TYR A 87 5.73 -2.32 0.78
CA TYR A 87 5.02 -3.17 1.74
C TYR A 87 3.60 -3.49 1.26
N PHE A 88 2.86 -2.48 0.80
CA PHE A 88 1.45 -2.64 0.44
C PHE A 88 1.22 -3.15 -1.00
N THR A 89 2.20 -3.03 -1.90
CA THR A 89 2.07 -3.34 -3.33
C THR A 89 2.63 -4.70 -3.74
N PRO A 90 3.70 -5.26 -3.12
CA PRO A 90 4.24 -6.56 -3.46
C PRO A 90 4.26 -7.55 -2.28
N GLN A 91 3.50 -8.63 -2.40
CA GLN A 91 3.98 -9.71 -3.25
C GLN A 91 2.96 -9.89 -4.36
N LYS A 92 3.36 -10.51 -5.48
CA LYS A 92 2.45 -11.15 -6.43
C LYS A 92 1.22 -11.68 -5.68
N ASN A 93 0.01 -11.61 -6.20
CA ASN A 93 -0.41 -12.53 -7.24
C ASN A 93 0.12 -13.97 -7.07
N THR A 94 0.57 -14.43 -5.90
CA THR A 94 1.07 -15.80 -5.70
C THR A 94 -0.11 -16.75 -5.71
N GLU A 95 -1.21 -16.43 -5.02
CA GLU A 95 -2.47 -17.17 -5.18
C GLU A 95 -3.09 -17.01 -6.57
N TYR A 96 -2.91 -15.88 -7.25
CA TYR A 96 -3.41 -15.72 -8.63
C TYR A 96 -2.55 -16.46 -9.65
N GLU A 97 -1.23 -16.49 -9.50
CA GLU A 97 -0.31 -17.28 -10.33
C GLU A 97 -0.47 -18.78 -10.02
N VAL A 98 -0.69 -19.17 -8.76
CA VAL A 98 -1.05 -20.56 -8.39
C VAL A 98 -2.43 -20.93 -8.92
N TYR A 99 -3.41 -20.02 -8.87
CA TYR A 99 -4.73 -20.21 -9.48
C TYR A 99 -4.62 -20.35 -11.00
N LEU A 100 -3.86 -19.48 -11.68
CA LEU A 100 -3.58 -19.61 -13.12
C LEU A 100 -2.82 -20.89 -13.45
N PHE A 101 -1.89 -21.32 -12.59
CA PHE A 101 -1.14 -22.56 -12.74
C PHE A 101 -2.02 -23.80 -12.56
N HIS A 102 -2.93 -23.81 -11.58
CA HIS A 102 -3.90 -24.87 -11.37
C HIS A 102 -5.04 -24.87 -12.42
N GLN A 103 -5.29 -23.72 -13.06
CA GLN A 103 -6.27 -23.57 -14.13
C GLN A 103 -5.68 -23.84 -15.53
N ALA A 104 -4.35 -23.99 -15.63
CA ALA A 104 -3.69 -24.43 -16.86
C ALA A 104 -3.92 -25.93 -17.06
N THR A 105 -5.02 -26.29 -17.71
CA THR A 105 -5.23 -27.65 -18.23
C THR A 105 -4.26 -27.90 -19.38
N GLN A 106 -3.55 -29.03 -19.33
CA GLN A 106 -2.79 -29.57 -20.46
C GLN A 106 -3.74 -29.71 -21.66
N LYS A 107 -3.37 -29.14 -22.81
CA LYS A 107 -4.13 -29.31 -24.05
C LYS A 107 -3.91 -30.73 -24.58
N ASP A 108 -4.96 -31.33 -25.14
CA ASP A 108 -5.00 -32.70 -25.69
C ASP A 108 -3.93 -33.04 -26.77
N ASP A 109 -3.06 -32.10 -27.17
CA ASP A 109 -2.08 -32.27 -28.26
C ASP A 109 -0.61 -32.26 -27.79
N GLU A 110 -0.34 -32.31 -26.48
CA GLU A 110 1.02 -32.53 -25.98
C GLU A 110 1.31 -34.03 -25.87
N SER A 111 1.94 -34.60 -26.90
CA SER A 111 2.47 -35.96 -26.82
C SER A 111 3.62 -36.01 -25.81
N VAL A 112 3.47 -36.85 -24.78
CA VAL A 112 4.60 -37.28 -23.95
C VAL A 112 5.46 -38.19 -24.82
N ASP A 113 6.58 -37.67 -25.32
CA ASP A 113 7.63 -38.50 -25.92
C ASP A 113 8.30 -39.28 -24.77
N MET A 114 8.26 -40.61 -24.86
CA MET A 114 8.84 -41.54 -23.89
C MET A 114 10.36 -41.63 -24.01
#